data_AF-A0A1G1YM39-F1
#
_entry.id   AF-A0A1G1YM39-F1
#
_cell.length_a   1.000
_cell.length_b   1.000
_cell.length_c   1.000
_cell.angle_alpha   90.00
_cell.angle_beta   90.00
_cell.angle_gamma   90.00
#
_symmetry.space_group_name_H-M   'P 1'
#
loop_
_entity.id
_entity.type
_entity.pdbx_description
1 polymer ?
#
loop_
_entity_poly.entity_id
_entity_poly.type
_entity_poly.pdbx_seq_one_letter_code
_entity_poly.pdbx_strand_id
1 'polypeptide(L)'
;MFNSSAKIFRYFLICFILGVFFASFFWFDDFVLYFLNLIFLVLMIIFWQNKLFRYLSFGGIILILGIWCYQASLPKTDPTKIWFYNNSKVNFTGVVTEPPDVRINQQKLTVVVRQLNTDHDSRQVFGKVLINANLYPQYEYGDLLEIDCELKKPGKIDEFAYDRYLALSRIYTYCSYPKIKLLNHNEGIMILSGIFRIKSKLIETINSNLPEPQASLFVAIILGSRRGIPADLNDKFNLTGTTHLVAISGLNITIIAAILMSVCLNFYLSRKKSFWVISIFLIFYLIIIGWPASAVRAGIMGWLAILAIYFGRLNRLINALILAGVAMILINPLILRDDVGFQLSFLAVLGMIYFVPFFEKIFKLSIFNRVIKEAIAVTLAAQAATLPLLIYYFGRVSIIAPLTNLLIVSILPFLTIYGFIVLSINLIFFSLSAYFFWPIWLILSYIIKVIEIFATLPLASVWFK
;
A
#
# COMPACT_ATOMS: atom_id res chain seq x y z
N MET A 1 -30.24 18.02 -3.90
CA MET A 1 -28.99 17.22 -4.02
C MET A 1 -27.76 17.96 -3.46
N PHE A 2 -27.65 19.29 -3.64
CA PHE A 2 -26.46 20.09 -3.31
C PHE A 2 -26.65 21.12 -2.18
N ASN A 3 -27.18 20.71 -1.02
CA ASN A 3 -27.56 21.66 0.05
C ASN A 3 -26.40 22.09 0.97
N SER A 4 -25.18 21.60 0.75
CA SER A 4 -24.00 21.93 1.57
C SER A 4 -22.73 21.86 0.71
N SER A 5 -21.80 22.78 0.93
CA SER A 5 -20.49 22.83 0.25
C SER A 5 -19.74 21.50 0.36
N ALA A 6 -19.87 20.79 1.47
CA ALA A 6 -19.25 19.47 1.65
C ALA A 6 -19.87 18.39 0.74
N LYS A 7 -21.18 18.45 0.46
CA LYS A 7 -21.85 17.52 -0.46
C LYS A 7 -21.45 17.79 -1.91
N ILE A 8 -21.31 19.06 -2.28
CA ILE A 8 -20.84 19.50 -3.62
C ILE A 8 -19.40 19.05 -3.84
N PHE A 9 -18.51 19.34 -2.90
CA PHE A 9 -17.11 18.94 -2.99
C PHE A 9 -16.96 17.41 -3.13
N ARG A 10 -17.69 16.64 -2.32
CA ARG A 10 -17.72 15.18 -2.42
C ARG A 10 -18.21 14.68 -3.78
N TYR A 11 -19.24 15.31 -4.35
CA TYR A 11 -19.74 14.96 -5.68
C TYR A 11 -18.65 15.11 -6.75
N PHE A 12 -17.91 16.22 -6.75
CA PHE A 12 -16.81 16.43 -7.68
C PHE A 12 -15.68 15.41 -7.55
N LEU A 13 -15.30 15.06 -6.32
CA LEU A 13 -14.30 14.02 -6.10
C LEU A 13 -14.77 12.65 -6.62
N ILE A 14 -16.06 12.32 -6.45
CA ILE A 14 -16.62 11.07 -6.99
C ILE A 14 -16.61 11.11 -8.53
N CYS A 15 -16.95 12.23 -9.17
CA CYS A 15 -16.85 12.38 -10.62
C CYS A 15 -15.43 12.13 -11.14
N PHE A 16 -14.42 12.63 -10.44
CA PHE A 16 -13.01 12.38 -10.80
C PHE A 16 -12.65 10.88 -10.72
N ILE A 17 -13.02 10.21 -9.62
CA ILE A 17 -12.78 8.77 -9.44
C ILE A 17 -13.49 7.96 -10.54
N LEU A 18 -14.74 8.31 -10.85
CA LEU A 18 -15.50 7.66 -11.92
C LEU A 18 -14.84 7.87 -13.29
N GLY A 19 -14.31 9.06 -13.58
CA GLY A 19 -13.57 9.32 -14.80
C GLY A 19 -12.36 8.39 -14.97
N VAL A 20 -11.55 8.27 -13.92
CA VAL A 20 -10.41 7.33 -13.90
C VAL A 20 -10.88 5.87 -14.02
N PHE A 21 -11.97 5.51 -13.34
CA PHE A 21 -12.54 4.17 -13.43
C PHE A 21 -12.95 3.83 -14.87
N PHE A 22 -13.68 4.71 -15.55
CA PHE A 22 -14.08 4.48 -16.94
C PHE A 22 -12.88 4.38 -17.88
N ALA A 23 -11.90 5.27 -17.75
CA ALA A 23 -10.67 5.24 -18.55
C ALA A 23 -9.85 3.97 -18.33
N SER A 24 -9.99 3.34 -17.16
CA SER A 24 -9.30 2.09 -16.87
C SER A 24 -9.84 0.90 -17.66
N PHE A 25 -11.10 0.91 -18.09
CA PHE A 25 -11.71 -0.18 -18.89
C PHE A 25 -11.83 0.15 -20.37
N PHE A 26 -12.06 1.41 -20.70
CA PHE A 26 -12.32 1.86 -22.06
C PHE A 26 -11.23 2.84 -22.51
N TRP A 27 -10.80 2.69 -23.75
CA TRP A 27 -9.93 3.68 -24.38
C TRP A 27 -10.80 4.76 -25.04
N PHE A 28 -10.48 6.01 -24.78
CA PHE A 28 -11.19 7.17 -25.33
C PHE A 28 -10.25 7.95 -26.25
N ASP A 29 -10.76 8.37 -27.40
CA ASP A 29 -10.02 9.24 -28.31
C ASP A 29 -9.93 10.66 -27.73
N ASP A 30 -8.74 11.26 -27.77
CA ASP A 30 -8.49 12.60 -27.25
C ASP A 30 -9.41 13.65 -27.91
N PHE A 31 -9.70 13.54 -29.21
CA PHE A 31 -10.58 14.45 -29.93
C PHE A 31 -12.01 14.43 -29.37
N VAL A 32 -12.53 13.24 -29.08
CA VAL A 32 -13.87 13.07 -28.48
C VAL A 32 -13.92 13.69 -27.09
N LEU A 33 -12.85 13.52 -26.30
CA LEU A 33 -12.77 14.12 -24.96
C LEU A 33 -12.72 15.65 -25.01
N TYR A 34 -11.96 16.25 -25.93
CA TYR A 34 -11.96 17.71 -26.12
C TYR A 34 -13.33 18.24 -26.54
N PHE A 35 -14.00 17.56 -27.48
CA PHE A 35 -15.35 17.94 -27.93
C PHE A 35 -16.39 17.88 -26.80
N LEU A 36 -16.39 16.79 -26.02
CA LEU A 36 -17.27 16.66 -24.85
C LEU A 36 -16.97 17.73 -23.78
N ASN A 37 -15.70 18.05 -23.55
CA ASN A 37 -15.31 19.08 -22.60
C ASN A 37 -15.85 20.46 -23.02
N LEU A 38 -15.75 20.79 -24.31
CA LEU A 38 -16.30 22.01 -24.88
C LEU A 38 -17.83 22.07 -24.70
N ILE A 39 -18.55 20.97 -24.93
CA ILE A 39 -20.00 20.90 -24.68
C ILE A 39 -20.32 21.20 -23.22
N PHE A 40 -19.62 20.59 -22.26
CA PHE A 40 -19.86 20.84 -20.85
C PHE A 40 -19.54 22.28 -20.44
N LEU A 41 -18.50 22.89 -21.02
CA LEU A 41 -18.19 24.31 -20.83
C LEU A 41 -19.31 25.22 -21.37
N VAL A 42 -19.82 24.95 -22.58
CA VAL A 42 -20.92 25.70 -23.18
C VAL A 42 -22.20 25.55 -22.35
N LEU A 43 -22.55 24.33 -21.93
CA LEU A 43 -23.70 24.08 -21.04
C LEU A 43 -23.55 24.78 -19.69
N MET A 44 -22.33 24.87 -19.16
CA MET A 44 -22.05 25.59 -17.91
C MET A 44 -22.31 27.11 -18.07
N ILE A 45 -21.97 27.69 -19.21
CA ILE A 45 -22.22 29.11 -19.52
C ILE A 45 -23.72 29.36 -19.73
N ILE A 46 -24.39 28.55 -20.55
CA ILE A 46 -25.82 28.70 -20.88
C ILE A 46 -26.69 28.55 -19.62
N PHE A 47 -26.42 27.54 -18.80
CA PHE A 47 -27.21 27.24 -17.60
C PHE A 47 -26.60 27.82 -16.31
N TRP A 48 -25.84 28.92 -16.39
CA TRP A 48 -25.16 29.50 -15.24
C TRP A 48 -26.10 29.84 -14.07
N GLN A 49 -27.32 30.27 -14.39
CA GLN A 49 -28.34 30.64 -13.41
C GLN A 49 -28.93 29.41 -12.68
N ASN A 50 -28.92 28.23 -13.30
CA ASN A 50 -29.47 27.02 -12.70
C ASN A 50 -28.38 26.25 -11.96
N LYS A 51 -28.41 26.32 -10.62
CA LYS A 51 -27.41 25.69 -9.74
C LYS A 51 -27.20 24.20 -10.00
N LEU A 52 -28.27 23.46 -10.35
CA LEU A 52 -28.19 22.02 -10.59
C LEU A 52 -27.37 21.71 -11.85
N PHE A 53 -27.75 22.31 -12.98
CA PHE A 53 -27.05 22.12 -14.26
C PHE A 53 -25.60 22.60 -14.18
N ARG A 54 -25.33 23.73 -13.52
CA ARG A 54 -23.96 24.21 -13.32
C ARG A 54 -23.07 23.18 -12.61
N TYR A 55 -23.56 22.56 -11.53
CA TYR A 55 -22.79 21.55 -10.81
C TYR A 55 -22.67 20.23 -11.59
N LEU A 56 -23.70 19.83 -12.35
CA LEU A 56 -23.61 18.66 -13.23
C LEU A 56 -22.57 18.87 -14.33
N SER A 57 -22.60 20.01 -15.03
CA SER A 57 -21.63 20.33 -16.10
C SER A 57 -20.20 20.40 -15.56
N PHE A 58 -19.98 21.04 -14.41
CA PHE A 58 -18.65 21.06 -13.79
C PHE A 58 -18.19 19.66 -13.35
N GLY A 59 -19.12 18.81 -12.88
CA GLY A 59 -18.85 17.39 -12.62
C GLY A 59 -18.43 16.63 -13.88
N GLY A 60 -19.04 16.92 -15.04
CA GLY A 60 -18.66 16.37 -16.33
C GLY A 60 -17.24 16.74 -16.76
N ILE A 61 -16.85 18.02 -16.58
CA ILE A 61 -15.48 18.48 -16.84
C ILE A 61 -14.48 17.72 -15.96
N ILE A 62 -14.78 17.57 -14.67
CA ILE A 62 -13.91 16.83 -13.73
C ILE A 62 -13.82 15.35 -14.07
N LEU A 63 -14.89 14.74 -14.57
CA LEU A 63 -14.88 13.36 -15.05
C LEU A 63 -13.89 13.21 -16.23
N ILE A 64 -13.92 14.13 -17.20
CA ILE A 64 -12.98 14.13 -18.34
C ILE A 64 -11.53 14.36 -17.86
N LEU A 65 -11.31 15.25 -16.90
CA LEU A 65 -10.00 15.42 -16.28
C LEU A 65 -9.49 14.13 -15.62
N GLY A 66 -10.39 13.34 -15.03
CA GLY A 66 -10.07 11.99 -14.54
C GLY A 66 -9.62 11.04 -15.66
N ILE A 67 -10.32 11.05 -16.79
CA ILE A 67 -9.95 10.22 -17.96
C ILE A 67 -8.55 10.58 -18.47
N TRP A 68 -8.27 11.87 -18.68
CA TRP A 68 -6.94 12.33 -19.11
C TRP A 68 -5.85 12.01 -18.10
N CYS A 69 -6.14 12.13 -16.81
CA CYS A 69 -5.18 11.76 -15.76
C CYS A 69 -4.74 10.29 -15.89
N TYR A 70 -5.69 9.37 -16.15
CA TYR A 70 -5.37 7.96 -16.37
C TYR A 70 -4.58 7.76 -17.67
N GLN A 71 -5.03 8.31 -18.80
CA GLN A 71 -4.38 8.13 -20.09
C GLN A 71 -2.95 8.70 -20.12
N ALA A 72 -2.72 9.84 -19.45
CA ALA A 72 -1.39 10.43 -19.33
C ALA A 72 -0.41 9.57 -18.52
N SER A 73 -0.91 8.65 -17.68
CA SER A 73 -0.07 7.74 -16.88
C SER A 73 0.40 6.50 -17.63
N LEU A 74 -0.26 6.16 -18.74
CA LEU A 74 0.08 4.99 -19.55
C LEU A 74 1.42 5.20 -20.27
N PRO A 75 2.24 4.14 -20.41
CA PRO A 75 3.55 4.27 -21.03
C PRO A 75 3.43 4.58 -22.52
N LYS A 76 3.95 5.74 -22.94
CA LYS A 76 4.19 6.03 -24.36
C LYS A 76 5.47 5.34 -24.82
N THR A 77 5.45 4.70 -25.98
CA THR A 77 6.60 3.99 -26.54
C THR A 77 7.47 4.95 -27.34
N ASP A 78 8.47 5.52 -26.69
CA ASP A 78 9.46 6.40 -27.33
C ASP A 78 10.86 5.76 -27.29
N PRO A 79 11.76 6.04 -28.26
CA PRO A 79 13.14 5.53 -28.28
C PRO A 79 13.99 5.93 -27.05
N THR A 80 13.55 6.94 -26.30
CA THR A 80 14.15 7.39 -25.02
C THR A 80 13.74 6.53 -23.83
N LYS A 81 12.87 5.53 -24.03
CA LYS A 81 12.31 4.69 -22.97
C LYS A 81 12.84 3.27 -23.07
N ILE A 82 13.17 2.66 -21.93
CA ILE A 82 13.78 1.32 -21.92
C ILE A 82 12.85 0.25 -22.48
N TRP A 83 11.53 0.38 -22.28
CA TRP A 83 10.54 -0.58 -22.76
C TRP A 83 10.33 -0.56 -24.29
N PHE A 84 10.90 0.43 -24.99
CA PHE A 84 11.00 0.40 -26.45
C PHE A 84 11.90 -0.74 -26.93
N TYR A 85 12.94 -1.08 -26.15
CA TYR A 85 13.92 -2.13 -26.45
C TYR A 85 13.52 -3.50 -25.88
N ASN A 86 12.23 -3.72 -25.63
CA ASN A 86 11.76 -5.04 -25.23
C ASN A 86 11.99 -6.06 -26.37
N ASN A 87 12.41 -7.27 -26.01
CA ASN A 87 12.84 -8.38 -26.88
C ASN A 87 14.16 -8.16 -27.61
N SER A 88 15.00 -7.21 -27.16
CA SER A 88 16.38 -7.10 -27.63
C SER A 88 17.37 -7.29 -26.49
N LYS A 89 18.57 -7.76 -26.85
CA LYS A 89 19.71 -7.81 -25.95
C LYS A 89 20.39 -6.44 -25.92
N VAL A 90 20.52 -5.86 -24.74
CA VAL A 90 21.10 -4.53 -24.55
C VAL A 90 22.03 -4.51 -23.35
N ASN A 91 23.09 -3.72 -23.45
CA ASN A 91 23.92 -3.34 -22.30
C ASN A 91 23.49 -1.95 -21.83
N PHE A 92 23.21 -1.81 -20.53
CA PHE A 92 22.81 -0.52 -19.97
C PHE A 92 23.40 -0.32 -18.58
N THR A 93 23.55 0.96 -18.21
CA THR A 93 23.93 1.36 -16.86
C THR A 93 22.72 1.94 -16.13
N GLY A 94 22.60 1.57 -14.86
CA GLY A 94 21.49 2.02 -14.03
C GLY A 94 21.78 1.94 -12.55
N VAL A 95 20.99 2.67 -11.77
CA VAL A 95 21.12 2.74 -10.31
C VAL A 95 19.99 1.97 -9.64
N VAL A 96 20.32 1.20 -8.60
CA VAL A 96 19.34 0.52 -7.76
C VAL A 96 18.57 1.55 -6.93
N THR A 97 17.26 1.69 -7.17
CA THR A 97 16.42 2.72 -6.53
C THR A 97 15.54 2.21 -5.39
N GLU A 98 15.44 0.89 -5.21
CA GLU A 98 14.65 0.27 -4.15
C GLU A 98 15.51 -0.80 -3.45
N PRO A 99 15.31 -1.04 -2.14
CA PRO A 99 16.06 -2.08 -1.44
C PRO A 99 15.78 -3.45 -2.07
N PRO A 100 16.81 -4.22 -2.47
CA PRO A 100 16.66 -5.51 -3.13
C PRO A 100 15.71 -6.44 -2.39
N ASP A 101 14.79 -7.09 -3.12
CA ASP A 101 13.95 -8.17 -2.58
C ASP A 101 14.72 -9.49 -2.63
N VAL A 102 15.44 -9.77 -1.55
CA VAL A 102 16.23 -11.00 -1.38
C VAL A 102 15.29 -12.15 -1.03
N ARG A 103 15.35 -13.21 -1.83
CA ARG A 103 14.64 -14.49 -1.65
C ARG A 103 15.65 -15.60 -1.38
N ILE A 104 15.16 -16.83 -1.21
CA ILE A 104 15.97 -17.99 -0.84
C ILE A 104 17.13 -18.23 -1.83
N ASN A 105 16.89 -18.18 -3.14
CA ASN A 105 17.91 -18.47 -4.17
C ASN A 105 18.17 -17.33 -5.17
N GLN A 106 17.47 -16.21 -5.03
CA GLN A 106 17.51 -15.12 -6.00
C GLN A 106 17.26 -13.78 -5.31
N GLN A 107 17.70 -12.70 -5.93
CA GLN A 107 17.37 -11.35 -5.50
C GLN A 107 16.71 -10.59 -6.64
N LYS A 108 15.67 -9.83 -6.33
CA LYS A 108 15.03 -8.93 -7.30
C LYS A 108 15.49 -7.51 -7.07
N LEU A 109 16.02 -6.88 -8.12
CA LEU A 109 16.55 -5.52 -8.12
C LEU A 109 15.65 -4.64 -8.99
N THR A 110 15.22 -3.49 -8.46
CA THR A 110 14.58 -2.44 -9.26
C THR A 110 15.64 -1.41 -9.64
N VAL A 111 15.99 -1.38 -10.93
CA VAL A 111 17.05 -0.51 -11.46
C VAL A 111 16.45 0.56 -12.36
N VAL A 112 16.79 1.83 -12.11
CA VAL A 112 16.49 2.94 -13.03
C VAL A 112 17.65 3.09 -14.01
N VAL A 113 17.34 2.92 -15.29
CA VAL A 113 18.30 3.08 -16.37
C VAL A 113 18.64 4.57 -16.53
N ARG A 114 19.94 4.86 -16.66
CA ARG A 114 20.46 6.20 -17.00
C ARG A 114 20.91 6.24 -18.46
N GLN A 115 21.59 5.20 -18.91
CA GLN A 115 22.24 5.17 -20.22
C GLN A 115 22.24 3.76 -20.81
N LEU A 116 22.07 3.69 -22.12
CA LEU A 116 22.20 2.48 -22.90
C LEU A 116 23.55 2.54 -23.62
N ASN A 117 24.38 1.52 -23.40
CA ASN A 117 25.71 1.40 -23.98
C ASN A 117 25.59 0.54 -25.24
N THR A 118 25.78 1.16 -26.40
CA THR A 118 25.90 0.46 -27.69
C THR A 118 27.37 0.49 -28.12
N ASP A 119 27.82 -0.47 -28.93
CA ASP A 119 29.23 -0.63 -29.33
C ASP A 119 29.89 0.64 -29.91
N HIS A 120 29.10 1.59 -30.42
CA HIS A 120 29.58 2.83 -31.01
C HIS A 120 28.97 4.11 -30.42
N ASP A 121 27.97 4.02 -29.55
CA ASP A 121 27.26 5.21 -29.07
C ASP A 121 26.50 4.99 -27.76
N SER A 122 26.43 6.04 -26.96
CA SER A 122 25.83 5.99 -25.64
C SER A 122 24.59 6.88 -25.58
N ARG A 123 23.42 6.27 -25.38
CA ARG A 123 22.12 6.98 -25.45
C ARG A 123 21.51 7.11 -24.06
N GLN A 124 21.01 8.29 -23.72
CA GLN A 124 20.24 8.47 -22.49
C GLN A 124 18.86 7.83 -22.65
N VAL A 125 18.57 6.86 -21.78
CA VAL A 125 17.33 6.11 -21.79
C VAL A 125 16.79 6.08 -20.38
N PHE A 126 15.49 6.32 -20.24
CA PHE A 126 14.80 6.40 -18.96
C PHE A 126 13.82 5.24 -18.81
N GLY A 127 13.79 4.68 -17.60
CA GLY A 127 12.78 3.70 -17.21
C GLY A 127 13.27 2.81 -16.09
N LYS A 128 12.33 2.10 -15.46
CA LYS A 128 12.65 1.08 -14.47
C LYS A 128 12.65 -0.30 -15.11
N VAL A 129 13.64 -1.09 -14.76
CA VAL A 129 13.76 -2.51 -15.13
C VAL A 129 13.77 -3.33 -13.85
N LEU A 130 12.95 -4.38 -13.81
CA LEU A 130 13.03 -5.39 -12.75
C LEU A 130 14.02 -6.47 -13.17
N ILE A 131 15.03 -6.69 -12.35
CA ILE A 131 16.09 -7.66 -12.63
C ILE A 131 15.99 -8.78 -11.62
N ASN A 132 15.91 -10.01 -12.11
CA ASN A 132 16.03 -11.20 -11.29
C ASN A 132 17.46 -11.73 -11.38
N ALA A 133 18.23 -11.59 -10.30
CA ALA A 133 19.64 -11.97 -10.25
C ALA A 133 19.88 -13.11 -9.26
N ASN A 134 21.06 -13.74 -9.35
CA ASN A 134 21.50 -14.72 -8.36
C ASN A 134 21.65 -14.05 -6.98
N LEU A 135 21.52 -14.84 -5.91
CA LEU A 135 21.62 -14.33 -4.52
C LEU A 135 22.95 -13.61 -4.24
N TYR A 136 24.03 -14.02 -4.90
CA TYR A 136 25.36 -13.45 -4.74
C TYR A 136 25.94 -12.99 -6.10
N PRO A 137 26.71 -11.89 -6.12
CA PRO A 137 26.98 -10.97 -5.00
C PRO A 137 25.74 -10.17 -4.58
N GLN A 138 25.66 -9.75 -3.32
CA GLN A 138 24.55 -8.93 -2.82
C GLN A 138 24.75 -7.46 -3.23
N TYR A 139 23.67 -6.81 -3.65
CA TYR A 139 23.66 -5.39 -4.03
C TYR A 139 22.90 -4.58 -2.99
N GLU A 140 23.12 -3.27 -2.97
CA GLU A 140 22.42 -2.33 -2.08
C GLU A 140 21.75 -1.19 -2.85
N TYR A 141 20.87 -0.46 -2.16
CA TYR A 141 20.30 0.76 -2.69
C TYR A 141 21.40 1.79 -2.99
N GLY A 142 21.35 2.38 -4.19
CA GLY A 142 22.34 3.35 -4.65
C GLY A 142 23.53 2.73 -5.39
N ASP A 143 23.59 1.42 -5.57
CA ASP A 143 24.61 0.80 -6.40
C ASP A 143 24.39 1.13 -7.89
N LEU A 144 25.46 1.55 -8.56
CA LEU A 144 25.51 1.77 -9.99
C LEU A 144 26.01 0.48 -10.65
N LEU A 145 25.14 -0.11 -11.47
CA LEU A 145 25.35 -1.41 -12.10
C LEU A 145 25.39 -1.24 -13.63
N GLU A 146 26.36 -1.90 -14.26
CA GLU A 146 26.36 -2.19 -15.69
C GLU A 146 25.80 -3.60 -15.91
N ILE A 147 24.80 -3.71 -16.77
CA ILE A 147 23.95 -4.91 -16.89
C ILE A 147 23.82 -5.27 -18.36
N ASP A 148 24.28 -6.47 -18.72
CA ASP A 148 24.04 -7.09 -20.02
C ASP A 148 22.88 -8.10 -19.92
N CYS A 149 21.77 -7.80 -20.59
CA CYS A 149 20.57 -8.65 -20.55
C CYS A 149 19.69 -8.56 -21.79
N GLU A 150 18.93 -9.63 -22.02
CA GLU A 150 17.75 -9.61 -22.89
C GLU A 150 16.55 -9.03 -22.13
N LEU A 151 16.06 -7.88 -22.59
CA LEU A 151 14.89 -7.23 -21.99
C LEU A 151 13.62 -7.93 -22.45
N LYS A 152 12.70 -8.20 -21.52
CA LYS A 152 11.41 -8.85 -21.82
C LYS A 152 10.26 -8.00 -21.29
N LYS A 153 9.16 -7.98 -22.03
CA LYS A 153 7.90 -7.42 -21.53
C LYS A 153 7.29 -8.39 -20.51
N PRO A 154 6.93 -7.95 -19.30
CA PRO A 154 6.26 -8.83 -18.34
C PRO A 154 4.94 -9.32 -18.92
N GLY A 155 4.71 -10.63 -18.84
CA GLY A 155 3.45 -11.26 -19.23
C GLY A 155 2.59 -11.60 -18.01
N LYS A 156 1.46 -12.26 -18.25
CA LYS A 156 0.67 -12.88 -17.17
C LYS A 156 1.38 -14.13 -16.66
N ILE A 157 1.31 -14.37 -15.35
CA ILE A 157 1.76 -15.61 -14.72
C ILE A 157 0.50 -16.32 -14.27
N ASP A 158 0.16 -17.42 -14.93
CA ASP A 158 -1.11 -18.14 -14.74
C ASP A 158 -2.33 -17.19 -14.85
N GLU A 159 -3.19 -17.13 -13.82
CA GLU A 159 -4.31 -16.18 -13.74
C GLU A 159 -3.89 -14.78 -13.26
N PHE A 160 -2.66 -14.61 -12.74
CA PHE A 160 -2.20 -13.35 -12.17
C PHE A 160 -1.65 -12.40 -13.25
N ALA A 161 -2.25 -11.23 -13.36
CA ALA A 161 -1.80 -10.15 -14.26
C ALA A 161 -0.53 -9.46 -13.73
N TYR A 162 0.60 -10.18 -13.79
CA TYR A 162 1.89 -9.72 -13.28
C TYR A 162 2.39 -8.46 -13.99
N ASP A 163 2.09 -8.34 -15.28
CA ASP A 163 2.30 -7.14 -16.09
C ASP A 163 1.67 -5.88 -15.48
N ARG A 164 0.41 -5.98 -15.04
CA ARG A 164 -0.32 -4.87 -14.42
C ARG A 164 0.17 -4.58 -13.01
N TYR A 165 0.51 -5.63 -12.25
CA TYR A 165 1.11 -5.46 -10.93
C TYR A 165 2.42 -4.67 -11.00
N LEU A 166 3.29 -4.96 -11.97
CA LEU A 166 4.54 -4.22 -12.17
C LEU A 166 4.32 -2.79 -12.71
N ALA A 167 3.26 -2.58 -13.49
CA ALA A 167 2.88 -1.25 -13.97
C ALA A 167 2.56 -0.27 -12.82
N LEU A 168 2.06 -0.76 -11.67
CA LEU A 168 1.87 0.05 -10.47
C LEU A 168 3.17 0.72 -10.00
N SER A 169 4.31 0.03 -10.13
CA SER A 169 5.64 0.56 -9.79
C SER A 169 6.33 1.26 -10.98
N ARG A 170 5.60 1.47 -12.08
CA ARG A 170 6.10 1.98 -13.38
C ARG A 170 7.21 1.12 -14.00
N ILE A 171 7.12 -0.20 -13.78
CA ILE A 171 8.03 -1.19 -14.34
C ILE A 171 7.32 -1.87 -15.52
N TYR A 172 7.86 -1.71 -16.72
CA TYR A 172 7.30 -2.25 -17.97
C TYR A 172 8.23 -3.25 -18.67
N THR A 173 9.38 -3.50 -18.07
CA THR A 173 10.44 -4.35 -18.59
C THR A 173 11.03 -5.15 -17.45
N TYR A 174 11.29 -6.43 -17.69
CA TYR A 174 12.02 -7.28 -16.77
C TYR A 174 13.15 -8.04 -17.48
N CYS A 175 14.13 -8.45 -16.70
CA CYS A 175 15.30 -9.19 -17.13
C CYS A 175 15.57 -10.33 -16.14
N SER A 176 15.99 -11.49 -16.63
CA SER A 176 16.30 -12.67 -15.80
C SER A 176 17.74 -13.12 -16.02
N TYR A 177 18.45 -13.33 -14.91
CA TYR A 177 19.83 -13.81 -14.84
C TYR A 177 20.83 -13.05 -15.74
N PRO A 178 20.95 -11.71 -15.61
CA PRO A 178 21.93 -10.97 -16.39
C PRO A 178 23.36 -11.15 -15.90
N LYS A 179 24.31 -10.73 -16.74
CA LYS A 179 25.67 -10.44 -16.30
C LYS A 179 25.69 -9.03 -15.71
N ILE A 180 26.07 -8.92 -14.44
CA ILE A 180 26.08 -7.66 -13.69
C ILE A 180 27.51 -7.33 -13.31
N LYS A 181 27.93 -6.11 -13.60
CA LYS A 181 29.20 -5.53 -13.14
C LYS A 181 28.90 -4.31 -12.27
N LEU A 182 29.40 -4.31 -11.06
CA LEU A 182 29.30 -3.16 -10.14
C LEU A 182 30.31 -2.10 -10.57
N LEU A 183 29.84 -0.88 -10.80
CA LEU A 183 30.69 0.26 -11.18
C LEU A 183 31.00 1.17 -9.99
N ASN A 184 29.97 1.52 -9.20
CA ASN A 184 30.11 2.44 -8.08
C ASN A 184 29.04 2.17 -7.00
N HIS A 185 29.30 2.65 -5.78
CA HIS A 185 28.35 2.61 -4.68
C HIS A 185 27.80 4.00 -4.37
N ASN A 186 26.63 4.06 -3.72
CA ASN A 186 26.03 5.28 -3.15
C ASN A 186 25.69 6.41 -4.15
N GLU A 187 25.32 6.07 -5.39
CA GLU A 187 24.80 7.00 -6.42
C GLU A 187 23.31 7.38 -6.21
N GLY A 188 22.70 6.91 -5.12
CA GLY A 188 21.34 7.22 -4.71
C GLY A 188 21.22 8.44 -3.79
N ILE A 189 19.99 8.80 -3.43
CA ILE A 189 19.74 9.87 -2.44
C ILE A 189 20.27 9.44 -1.07
N MET A 190 21.18 10.24 -0.49
CA MET A 190 21.86 9.93 0.78
C MET A 190 20.92 9.77 1.98
N ILE A 191 19.81 10.53 2.02
CA ILE A 191 18.80 10.39 3.06
C ILE A 191 18.11 9.02 2.97
N LEU A 192 17.77 8.58 1.75
CA LEU A 192 17.13 7.27 1.53
C LEU A 192 18.08 6.11 1.85
N SER A 193 19.37 6.23 1.52
CA SER A 193 20.34 5.20 1.90
C SER A 193 20.47 5.08 3.42
N GLY A 194 20.46 6.20 4.15
CA GLY A 194 20.40 6.22 5.61
C GLY A 194 19.15 5.50 6.15
N ILE A 195 17.97 5.78 5.58
CA ILE A 195 16.70 5.14 5.98
C ILE A 195 16.75 3.62 5.74
N PHE A 196 17.25 3.18 4.57
CA PHE A 196 17.32 1.75 4.25
C PHE A 196 18.38 1.02 5.09
N ARG A 197 19.48 1.67 5.46
CA ARG A 197 20.45 1.13 6.43
C ARG A 197 19.86 0.98 7.83
N ILE A 198 19.03 1.93 8.27
CA ILE A 198 18.28 1.78 9.52
C ILE A 198 17.34 0.58 9.42
N LYS A 199 16.62 0.43 8.29
CA LYS A 199 15.74 -0.72 8.06
C LYS A 199 16.49 -2.05 8.10
N SER A 200 17.64 -2.18 7.42
CA SER A 200 18.43 -3.42 7.43
C SER A 200 18.91 -3.75 8.85
N LYS A 201 19.44 -2.76 9.58
CA LYS A 201 19.89 -2.93 10.96
C LYS A 201 18.75 -3.34 11.92
N LEU A 202 17.55 -2.79 11.73
CA LEU A 202 16.36 -3.21 12.50
C LEU A 202 15.99 -4.67 12.20
N ILE A 203 16.03 -5.08 10.92
CA ILE A 203 15.77 -6.47 10.53
C ILE A 203 16.82 -7.42 11.14
N GLU A 204 18.10 -7.08 11.06
CA GLU A 204 19.18 -7.87 11.66
C GLU A 204 19.03 -8.00 13.18
N THR A 205 18.67 -6.91 13.86
CA THR A 205 18.38 -6.93 15.31
C THR A 205 17.22 -7.88 15.61
N ILE A 206 16.14 -7.80 14.84
CA ILE A 206 14.98 -8.67 15.07
C ILE A 206 15.37 -10.14 14.87
N ASN A 207 16.09 -10.45 13.79
CA ASN A 207 16.51 -11.81 13.46
C ASN A 207 17.53 -12.39 14.44
N SER A 208 18.31 -11.56 15.13
CA SER A 208 19.25 -12.02 16.16
C SER A 208 18.61 -12.22 17.53
N ASN A 209 17.46 -11.60 17.80
CA ASN A 209 16.79 -11.65 19.11
C ASN A 209 15.50 -12.49 19.14
N LEU A 210 14.94 -12.84 17.98
CA LEU A 210 13.74 -13.68 17.87
C LEU A 210 14.03 -14.93 17.02
N PRO A 211 13.51 -16.10 17.41
CA PRO A 211 13.56 -17.28 16.56
C PRO A 211 12.62 -17.14 15.35
N GLU A 212 12.88 -17.90 14.29
CA GLU A 212 11.92 -18.09 13.20
C GLU A 212 10.83 -19.09 13.61
N PRO A 213 9.55 -18.89 13.20
CA PRO A 213 9.04 -17.88 12.27
C PRO A 213 8.60 -16.54 12.92
N GLN A 214 8.80 -16.36 14.23
CA GLN A 214 8.38 -15.15 14.96
C GLN A 214 9.11 -13.90 14.45
N ALA A 215 10.41 -14.00 14.17
CA ALA A 215 11.21 -12.91 13.62
C ALA A 215 10.62 -12.39 12.29
N SER A 216 10.43 -13.28 11.31
CA SER A 216 9.84 -12.92 10.01
C SER A 216 8.41 -12.34 10.15
N LEU A 217 7.59 -12.89 11.06
CA LEU A 217 6.26 -12.35 11.32
C LEU A 217 6.30 -10.94 11.93
N PHE A 218 7.21 -10.69 12.87
CA PHE A 218 7.38 -9.37 13.49
C PHE A 218 7.88 -8.33 12.47
N VAL A 219 8.86 -8.70 11.65
CA VAL A 219 9.37 -7.88 10.53
C VAL A 219 8.23 -7.54 9.55
N ALA A 220 7.34 -8.49 9.24
CA ALA A 220 6.21 -8.23 8.36
C ALA A 220 5.19 -7.26 8.96
N ILE A 221 4.84 -7.43 10.24
CA ILE A 221 3.87 -6.58 10.94
C ILE A 221 4.41 -5.15 11.12
N ILE A 222 5.67 -5.00 11.54
CA ILE A 222 6.24 -3.68 11.90
C ILE A 222 6.92 -2.99 10.73
N LEU A 223 7.68 -3.71 9.90
CA LEU A 223 8.50 -3.13 8.83
C LEU A 223 7.95 -3.42 7.42
N GLY A 224 6.85 -4.18 7.30
CA GLY A 224 6.20 -4.46 6.02
C GLY A 224 6.90 -5.45 5.12
N SER A 225 7.97 -6.06 5.60
CA SER A 225 8.74 -7.00 4.82
C SER A 225 8.24 -8.41 5.11
N ARG A 226 7.56 -9.02 4.13
CA ARG A 226 7.11 -10.43 4.19
C ARG A 226 8.23 -11.44 3.93
N ARG A 227 9.49 -10.99 3.94
CA ARG A 227 10.65 -11.84 3.72
C ARG A 227 10.77 -12.87 4.85
N GLY A 228 11.14 -14.10 4.51
CA GLY A 228 11.42 -15.17 5.47
C GLY A 228 10.20 -15.92 6.02
N ILE A 229 8.96 -15.46 5.78
CA ILE A 229 7.77 -16.18 6.27
C ILE A 229 7.64 -17.53 5.54
N PRO A 230 7.62 -18.67 6.27
CA PRO A 230 7.46 -19.99 5.66
C PRO A 230 6.14 -20.09 4.86
N ALA A 231 6.18 -20.84 3.75
CA ALA A 231 5.00 -21.04 2.90
C ALA A 231 3.82 -21.66 3.67
N ASP A 232 4.09 -22.68 4.50
CA ASP A 232 3.10 -23.32 5.37
C ASP A 232 2.41 -22.31 6.30
N LEU A 233 3.17 -21.39 6.91
CA LEU A 233 2.60 -20.37 7.78
C LEU A 233 1.73 -19.38 6.99
N ASN A 234 2.18 -18.94 5.81
CA ASN A 234 1.38 -18.10 4.91
C ASN A 234 0.06 -18.78 4.50
N ASP A 235 0.09 -20.08 4.26
CA ASP A 235 -1.11 -20.86 3.93
C ASP A 235 -2.08 -20.96 5.11
N LYS A 236 -1.58 -21.07 6.35
CA LYS A 236 -2.43 -21.00 7.53
C LYS A 236 -3.06 -19.63 7.72
N PHE A 237 -2.31 -18.52 7.55
CA PHE A 237 -2.86 -17.15 7.57
C PHE A 237 -3.98 -16.97 6.54
N ASN A 238 -3.77 -17.56 5.37
CA ASN A 238 -4.72 -17.57 4.28
C ASN A 238 -6.00 -18.35 4.60
N LEU A 239 -5.88 -19.54 5.20
CA LEU A 239 -7.01 -20.37 5.65
C LEU A 239 -7.85 -19.69 6.73
N THR A 240 -7.21 -18.99 7.68
CA THR A 240 -7.89 -18.28 8.76
C THR A 240 -8.35 -16.86 8.39
N GLY A 241 -8.14 -16.42 7.14
CA GLY A 241 -8.54 -15.09 6.66
C GLY A 241 -7.78 -13.92 7.31
N THR A 242 -6.60 -14.19 7.86
CA THR A 242 -5.78 -13.25 8.63
C THR A 242 -4.56 -12.75 7.86
N THR A 243 -4.46 -13.04 6.55
CA THR A 243 -3.40 -12.56 5.65
C THR A 243 -3.23 -11.03 5.65
N HIS A 244 -4.31 -10.30 5.93
CA HIS A 244 -4.30 -8.83 6.02
C HIS A 244 -3.52 -8.31 7.24
N LEU A 245 -3.21 -9.16 8.23
CA LEU A 245 -2.36 -8.81 9.38
C LEU A 245 -0.86 -8.85 9.03
N VAL A 246 -0.50 -9.75 8.11
CA VAL A 246 0.87 -9.90 7.58
C VAL A 246 1.15 -8.87 6.48
N ALA A 247 0.11 -8.25 5.93
CA ALA A 247 0.26 -6.97 5.23
C ALA A 247 0.22 -5.84 6.27
N ILE A 248 0.94 -4.75 6.01
CA ILE A 248 0.79 -3.57 6.87
C ILE A 248 -0.65 -3.07 6.75
N SER A 249 -1.35 -3.21 7.87
CA SER A 249 -2.70 -2.73 8.02
C SER A 249 -2.69 -1.23 8.33
N GLY A 250 -3.80 -0.56 8.00
CA GLY A 250 -4.00 0.83 8.42
C GLY A 250 -4.00 0.98 9.94
N LEU A 251 -4.27 -0.10 10.68
CA LEU A 251 -4.28 -0.11 12.14
C LEU A 251 -2.91 0.29 12.71
N ASN A 252 -1.82 -0.27 12.19
CA ASN A 252 -0.46 0.04 12.65
C ASN A 252 -0.17 1.54 12.50
N ILE A 253 -0.53 2.13 11.36
CA ILE A 253 -0.36 3.57 11.10
C ILE A 253 -1.19 4.42 12.07
N THR A 254 -2.46 4.04 12.31
CA THR A 254 -3.32 4.79 13.23
C THR A 254 -2.82 4.72 14.67
N ILE A 255 -2.31 3.56 15.11
CA ILE A 255 -1.75 3.37 16.44
C ILE A 255 -0.48 4.21 16.59
N ILE A 256 0.44 4.15 15.62
CA ILE A 256 1.66 4.96 15.62
C ILE A 256 1.31 6.45 15.73
N ALA A 257 0.36 6.93 14.91
CA ALA A 257 -0.08 8.31 14.96
C ALA A 257 -0.67 8.69 16.33
N ALA A 258 -1.43 7.80 16.97
CA ALA A 258 -2.01 8.02 18.29
C ALA A 258 -0.94 8.07 19.40
N ILE A 259 0.04 7.15 19.37
CA ILE A 259 1.17 7.14 20.33
C ILE A 259 1.95 8.45 20.20
N LEU A 260 2.34 8.82 18.97
CA LEU A 260 3.12 10.05 18.75
C LEU A 260 2.35 11.29 19.20
N MET A 261 1.04 11.33 18.96
CA MET A 261 0.20 12.41 19.46
C MET A 261 0.21 12.46 21.00
N SER A 262 0.02 11.31 21.67
CA SER A 262 0.06 11.25 23.13
C SER A 262 1.41 11.69 23.69
N VAL A 263 2.52 11.23 23.10
CA VAL A 263 3.87 11.63 23.48
C VAL A 263 4.06 13.14 23.29
N CYS A 264 3.74 13.70 22.12
CA CYS A 264 3.89 15.14 21.88
C CYS A 264 3.06 16.00 22.86
N LEU A 265 1.84 15.56 23.19
CA LEU A 265 0.99 16.25 24.16
C LEU A 265 1.56 16.19 25.58
N ASN A 266 2.11 15.04 26.00
CA ASN A 266 2.76 14.89 27.30
C ASN A 266 4.02 15.76 27.45
N PHE A 267 4.74 16.01 26.35
CA PHE A 267 5.86 16.95 26.32
C PHE A 267 5.44 18.42 26.16
N TYR A 268 4.15 18.75 26.33
CA TYR A 268 3.59 20.10 26.20
C TYR A 268 3.89 20.77 24.84
N LEU A 269 4.10 19.99 23.76
CA LEU A 269 4.21 20.57 22.42
C LEU A 269 2.86 21.17 22.01
N SER A 270 2.91 22.35 21.40
CA SER A 270 1.71 22.94 20.80
C SER A 270 1.18 22.02 19.70
N ARG A 271 -0.15 21.95 19.55
CA ARG A 271 -0.82 21.11 18.53
C ARG A 271 -0.24 21.29 17.12
N LYS A 272 0.26 22.50 16.81
CA LYS A 272 0.93 22.82 15.54
C LYS A 272 2.25 22.08 15.37
N LYS A 273 3.11 22.08 16.41
CA LYS A 273 4.39 21.38 16.38
C LYS A 273 4.19 19.87 16.34
N SER A 274 3.23 19.36 17.11
CA SER A 274 2.87 17.93 17.09
C SER A 274 2.45 17.45 15.70
N PHE A 275 1.68 18.25 14.94
CA PHE A 275 1.31 17.92 13.57
C PHE A 275 2.53 17.71 12.65
N TRP A 276 3.50 18.62 12.68
CA TRP A 276 4.70 18.51 11.85
C TRP A 276 5.57 17.32 12.26
N VAL A 277 5.77 17.10 13.55
CA VAL A 277 6.54 15.94 14.07
C VAL A 277 5.91 14.62 13.63
N ILE A 278 4.60 14.47 13.84
CA ILE A 278 3.87 13.25 13.43
C ILE A 278 3.93 13.08 11.92
N SER A 279 3.77 14.16 11.15
CA SER A 279 3.78 14.08 9.69
C SER A 279 5.13 13.63 9.14
N ILE A 280 6.23 14.21 9.64
CA ILE A 280 7.59 13.82 9.28
C ILE A 280 7.84 12.36 9.65
N PHE A 281 7.44 11.94 10.85
CA PHE A 281 7.61 10.55 11.28
C PHE A 281 6.80 9.57 10.43
N LEU A 282 5.55 9.89 10.10
CA LEU A 282 4.72 9.04 9.24
C LEU A 282 5.29 8.92 7.82
N ILE A 283 5.82 10.00 7.25
CA ILE A 283 6.51 9.94 5.94
C ILE A 283 7.74 9.03 6.04
N PHE A 284 8.57 9.23 7.06
CA PHE A 284 9.73 8.39 7.32
C PHE A 284 9.36 6.91 7.46
N TYR A 285 8.32 6.60 8.23
CA TYR A 285 7.83 5.24 8.41
C TYR A 285 7.25 4.66 7.11
N LEU A 286 6.50 5.45 6.32
CA LEU A 286 5.99 5.05 5.00
C LEU A 286 7.11 4.72 4.00
N ILE A 287 8.25 5.43 4.06
CA ILE A 287 9.44 5.12 3.26
C ILE A 287 10.05 3.78 3.69
N ILE A 288 10.20 3.55 5.00
CA ILE A 288 10.74 2.28 5.53
C ILE A 288 9.90 1.10 5.03
N ILE A 289 8.59 1.21 5.12
CA ILE A 289 7.70 0.10 4.79
C ILE A 289 7.42 -0.07 3.28
N GLY A 290 7.79 0.91 2.45
CA GLY A 290 7.66 0.82 0.98
C GLY A 290 6.27 1.21 0.44
N TRP A 291 5.58 2.17 1.07
CA TRP A 291 4.35 2.79 0.55
C TRP A 291 3.19 1.84 0.16
N PRO A 292 2.82 0.81 0.96
CA PRO A 292 1.65 -0.01 0.64
C PRO A 292 0.37 0.82 0.71
N ALA A 293 -0.55 0.64 -0.24
CA ALA A 293 -1.74 1.50 -0.39
C ALA A 293 -2.59 1.61 0.89
N SER A 294 -2.74 0.52 1.65
CA SER A 294 -3.45 0.52 2.93
C SER A 294 -2.85 1.48 3.96
N ALA A 295 -1.50 1.56 4.01
CA ALA A 295 -0.77 2.43 4.91
C ALA A 295 -0.78 3.88 4.41
N VAL A 296 -0.60 4.10 3.11
CA VAL A 296 -0.68 5.45 2.50
C VAL A 296 -2.04 6.08 2.77
N ARG A 297 -3.13 5.34 2.54
CA ARG A 297 -4.49 5.79 2.87
C ARG A 297 -4.62 6.12 4.35
N ALA A 298 -4.15 5.25 5.25
CA ALA A 298 -4.22 5.50 6.69
C ALA A 298 -3.42 6.74 7.10
N GLY A 299 -2.25 6.98 6.49
CA GLY A 299 -1.44 8.17 6.70
C GLY A 299 -2.16 9.44 6.24
N ILE A 300 -2.74 9.45 5.04
CA ILE A 300 -3.52 10.59 4.53
C ILE A 300 -4.74 10.85 5.43
N MET A 301 -5.49 9.82 5.80
CA MET A 301 -6.63 9.98 6.70
C MET A 301 -6.21 10.48 8.09
N GLY A 302 -5.06 10.04 8.60
CA GLY A 302 -4.44 10.55 9.82
C GLY A 302 -4.11 12.04 9.73
N TRP A 303 -3.47 12.49 8.64
CA TRP A 303 -3.18 13.91 8.41
C TRP A 303 -4.47 14.74 8.34
N LEU A 304 -5.48 14.25 7.62
CA LEU A 304 -6.78 14.92 7.54
C LEU A 304 -7.47 15.01 8.90
N ALA A 305 -7.35 13.98 9.74
CA ALA A 305 -7.88 14.01 11.10
C ALA A 305 -7.19 15.06 11.96
N ILE A 306 -5.86 15.16 11.91
CA ILE A 306 -5.12 16.17 12.67
C ILE A 306 -5.41 17.59 12.15
N LEU A 307 -5.51 17.77 10.83
CA LEU A 307 -5.92 19.05 10.21
C LEU A 307 -7.33 19.44 10.63
N ALA A 308 -8.25 18.49 10.72
CA ALA A 308 -9.61 18.75 11.18
C ALA A 308 -9.62 19.25 12.64
N ILE A 309 -8.80 18.64 13.51
CA ILE A 309 -8.60 19.10 14.89
C ILE A 309 -7.99 20.51 14.91
N TYR A 310 -7.03 20.80 14.03
CA TYR A 310 -6.40 22.12 13.91
C TYR A 310 -7.42 23.21 13.52
N PHE A 311 -8.29 22.94 12.56
CA PHE A 311 -9.33 23.87 12.10
C PHE A 311 -10.60 23.86 12.96
N GLY A 312 -10.66 23.05 14.04
CA GLY A 312 -11.84 22.92 14.89
C GLY A 312 -13.06 22.33 14.16
N ARG A 313 -12.85 21.53 13.11
CA ARG A 313 -13.92 20.91 12.32
C ARG A 313 -14.06 19.41 12.64
N LEU A 314 -15.30 18.92 12.67
CA LEU A 314 -15.55 17.48 12.78
C LEU A 314 -15.16 16.79 11.47
N ASN A 315 -14.22 15.86 11.54
CA ASN A 315 -13.83 15.05 10.38
C ASN A 315 -14.91 13.99 10.11
N ARG A 316 -15.58 14.07 8.94
CA ARG A 316 -16.48 13.00 8.50
C ARG A 316 -15.66 11.93 7.79
N LEU A 317 -15.64 10.71 8.33
CA LEU A 317 -14.88 9.57 7.81
C LEU A 317 -15.03 9.37 6.30
N ILE A 318 -16.25 9.50 5.76
CA ILE A 318 -16.52 9.37 4.32
C ILE A 318 -15.82 10.44 3.47
N ASN A 319 -15.74 11.68 3.95
CA ASN A 319 -15.07 12.76 3.22
C ASN A 319 -13.56 12.55 3.24
N ALA A 320 -13.01 12.12 4.39
CA ALA A 320 -11.60 11.78 4.50
C ALA A 320 -11.23 10.61 3.57
N LEU A 321 -12.08 9.59 3.50
CA LEU A 321 -11.86 8.44 2.62
C LEU A 321 -11.85 8.85 1.14
N ILE A 322 -12.85 9.61 0.68
CA ILE A 322 -12.93 10.03 -0.73
C ILE A 322 -11.76 10.96 -1.09
N LEU A 323 -11.38 11.87 -0.19
CA LEU A 323 -10.24 12.76 -0.40
C LEU A 323 -8.91 11.97 -0.45
N ALA A 324 -8.74 10.97 0.43
CA ALA A 324 -7.59 10.08 0.38
C ALA A 324 -7.55 9.29 -0.94
N GLY A 325 -8.69 8.79 -1.41
CA GLY A 325 -8.80 8.10 -2.69
C GLY A 325 -8.35 8.97 -3.87
N VAL A 326 -8.87 10.20 -3.96
CA VAL A 326 -8.46 11.14 -5.01
C VAL A 326 -6.98 11.49 -4.91
N ALA A 327 -6.46 11.77 -3.71
CA ALA A 327 -5.05 12.08 -3.52
C ALA A 327 -4.13 10.95 -3.98
N MET A 328 -4.48 9.70 -3.69
CA MET A 328 -3.70 8.54 -4.14
C MET A 328 -3.80 8.34 -5.66
N ILE A 329 -5.00 8.48 -6.23
CA ILE A 329 -5.24 8.33 -7.68
C ILE A 329 -4.51 9.42 -8.48
N LEU A 330 -4.41 10.65 -7.96
CA LEU A 330 -3.65 11.72 -8.61
C LEU A 330 -2.15 11.42 -8.70
N ILE A 331 -1.60 10.67 -7.74
CA ILE A 331 -0.18 10.26 -7.75
C ILE A 331 0.02 9.10 -8.73
N ASN A 332 -0.87 8.11 -8.68
CA ASN A 332 -0.84 6.98 -9.58
C ASN A 332 -2.27 6.49 -9.87
N PRO A 333 -2.83 6.78 -11.06
CA PRO A 333 -4.22 6.46 -11.35
C PRO A 333 -4.44 4.96 -11.63
N LEU A 334 -3.37 4.19 -11.87
CA LEU A 334 -3.43 2.73 -12.07
C LEU A 334 -3.90 1.98 -10.81
N ILE A 335 -3.69 2.55 -9.61
CA ILE A 335 -4.03 1.91 -8.33
C ILE A 335 -5.52 1.57 -8.20
N LEU A 336 -6.40 2.33 -8.86
CA LEU A 336 -7.84 2.15 -8.72
C LEU A 336 -8.29 0.77 -9.25
N ARG A 337 -7.70 0.33 -10.36
CA ARG A 337 -8.03 -0.93 -11.03
C ARG A 337 -7.07 -2.06 -10.66
N ASP A 338 -5.78 -1.77 -10.62
CA ASP A 338 -4.75 -2.82 -10.62
C ASP A 338 -4.20 -3.12 -9.22
N ASP A 339 -4.43 -2.25 -8.23
CA ASP A 339 -4.01 -2.49 -6.85
C ASP A 339 -5.16 -3.11 -6.01
N VAL A 340 -5.08 -4.42 -5.83
CA VAL A 340 -6.00 -5.20 -4.96
C VAL A 340 -5.97 -4.68 -3.52
N GLY A 341 -4.81 -4.24 -3.04
CA GLY A 341 -4.64 -3.67 -1.70
C GLY A 341 -5.42 -2.38 -1.54
N PHE A 342 -5.41 -1.49 -2.54
CA PHE A 342 -6.26 -0.30 -2.57
C PHE A 342 -7.75 -0.68 -2.51
N GLN A 343 -8.20 -1.58 -3.40
CA GLN A 343 -9.61 -1.95 -3.52
C GLN A 343 -10.17 -2.57 -2.23
N LEU A 344 -9.50 -3.58 -1.68
CA LEU A 344 -9.92 -4.23 -0.43
C LEU A 344 -9.98 -3.24 0.73
N SER A 345 -8.98 -2.36 0.80
CA SER A 345 -8.83 -1.43 1.91
C SER A 345 -9.90 -0.35 1.89
N PHE A 346 -10.22 0.22 0.72
CA PHE A 346 -11.29 1.20 0.59
C PHE A 346 -12.69 0.57 0.76
N LEU A 347 -12.92 -0.61 0.19
CA LEU A 347 -14.18 -1.35 0.38
C LEU A 347 -14.41 -1.73 1.83
N ALA A 348 -13.37 -2.16 2.57
CA ALA A 348 -13.49 -2.45 3.99
C ALA A 348 -13.96 -1.23 4.80
N VAL A 349 -13.41 -0.04 4.53
CA VAL A 349 -13.81 1.19 5.23
C VAL A 349 -15.23 1.63 4.84
N LEU A 350 -15.59 1.53 3.56
CA LEU A 350 -16.97 1.79 3.12
C LEU A 350 -17.95 0.81 3.78
N GLY A 351 -17.60 -0.49 3.80
CA GLY A 351 -18.36 -1.53 4.51
C GLY A 351 -18.54 -1.20 5.98
N MET A 352 -17.47 -0.81 6.67
CA MET A 352 -17.56 -0.37 8.06
C MET A 352 -18.51 0.83 8.24
N ILE A 353 -18.47 1.82 7.36
CA ILE A 353 -19.34 3.00 7.47
C ILE A 353 -20.83 2.65 7.26
N TYR A 354 -21.14 1.76 6.31
CA TYR A 354 -22.53 1.49 5.91
C TYR A 354 -23.15 0.26 6.58
N PHE A 355 -22.37 -0.79 6.86
CA PHE A 355 -22.87 -2.06 7.40
C PHE A 355 -22.72 -2.21 8.91
N VAL A 356 -21.80 -1.50 9.58
CA VAL A 356 -21.71 -1.56 11.07
C VAL A 356 -23.04 -1.22 11.74
N PRO A 357 -23.76 -0.13 11.36
CA PRO A 357 -25.04 0.19 11.99
C PRO A 357 -26.11 -0.88 11.79
N PHE A 358 -26.02 -1.67 10.71
CA PHE A 358 -26.90 -2.79 10.44
C PHE A 358 -26.58 -3.97 11.38
N PHE A 359 -25.31 -4.36 11.47
CA PHE A 359 -24.88 -5.45 12.36
C PHE A 359 -25.05 -5.11 13.84
N GLU A 360 -24.79 -3.87 14.26
CA GLU A 360 -25.03 -3.44 15.64
C GLU A 360 -26.50 -3.63 16.04
N LYS A 361 -27.45 -3.35 15.15
CA LYS A 361 -28.88 -3.59 15.41
C LYS A 361 -29.19 -5.06 15.60
N ILE A 362 -28.58 -5.94 14.82
CA ILE A 362 -28.75 -7.40 14.94
C ILE A 362 -28.19 -7.89 16.29
N PHE A 363 -27.02 -7.41 16.67
CA PHE A 363 -26.36 -7.84 17.92
C PHE A 363 -26.89 -7.15 19.19
N LYS A 364 -27.89 -6.27 19.10
CA LYS A 364 -28.54 -5.66 20.28
C LYS A 364 -29.08 -6.71 21.26
N LEU A 365 -29.53 -7.86 20.75
CA LEU A 365 -30.15 -8.94 21.53
C LEU A 365 -29.16 -9.95 22.13
N SER A 366 -27.85 -9.80 21.90
CA SER A 366 -26.85 -10.76 22.38
C SER A 366 -26.36 -10.47 23.80
N ILE A 367 -25.91 -11.50 24.53
CA ILE A 367 -25.34 -11.43 25.89
C ILE A 367 -23.92 -10.80 25.92
N PHE A 368 -23.25 -10.62 24.78
CA PHE A 368 -21.87 -10.14 24.76
C PHE A 368 -21.70 -8.68 25.25
N ASN A 369 -20.53 -8.40 25.84
CA ASN A 369 -20.10 -7.04 26.18
C ASN A 369 -20.02 -6.14 24.94
N ARG A 370 -20.25 -4.83 25.14
CA ARG A 370 -20.30 -3.83 24.06
C ARG A 370 -19.06 -3.85 23.15
N VAL A 371 -17.87 -3.98 23.73
CA VAL A 371 -16.60 -4.01 22.98
C VAL A 371 -16.53 -5.19 22.01
N ILE A 372 -16.96 -6.37 22.45
CA ILE A 372 -16.97 -7.59 21.62
C ILE A 372 -18.00 -7.44 20.49
N LYS A 373 -19.18 -6.89 20.79
CA LYS A 373 -20.22 -6.61 19.78
C LYS A 373 -19.71 -5.66 18.70
N GLU A 374 -19.08 -4.56 19.09
CA GLU A 374 -18.51 -3.58 18.16
C GLU A 374 -17.41 -4.23 17.29
N ALA A 375 -16.50 -5.01 17.88
CA ALA A 375 -15.44 -5.71 17.15
C ALA A 375 -15.97 -6.73 16.13
N ILE A 376 -16.98 -7.52 16.51
CA ILE A 376 -17.63 -8.48 15.61
C ILE A 376 -18.38 -7.74 14.49
N ALA A 377 -19.15 -6.70 14.83
CA ALA A 377 -19.89 -5.91 13.85
C ALA A 377 -18.96 -5.25 12.82
N VAL A 378 -17.84 -4.68 13.27
CA VAL A 378 -16.81 -4.09 12.41
C VAL A 378 -16.20 -5.14 11.47
N THR A 379 -15.86 -6.31 12.02
CA THR A 379 -15.22 -7.38 11.23
C THR A 379 -16.18 -7.95 10.17
N LEU A 380 -17.42 -8.21 10.55
CA LEU A 380 -18.46 -8.69 9.62
C LEU A 380 -18.81 -7.64 8.56
N ALA A 381 -18.88 -6.37 8.94
CA ALA A 381 -19.11 -5.26 8.01
C ALA A 381 -18.00 -5.15 6.96
N ALA A 382 -16.73 -5.22 7.39
CA ALA A 382 -15.58 -5.18 6.49
C ALA A 382 -15.53 -6.42 5.58
N GLN A 383 -15.83 -7.61 6.11
CA GLN A 383 -15.86 -8.84 5.33
C GLN A 383 -17.01 -8.84 4.31
N ALA A 384 -18.22 -8.47 4.70
CA ALA A 384 -19.37 -8.42 3.78
C ALA A 384 -19.09 -7.52 2.57
N ALA A 385 -18.39 -6.40 2.78
CA ALA A 385 -18.02 -5.50 1.69
C ALA A 385 -16.84 -5.99 0.83
N THR A 386 -15.88 -6.72 1.42
CA THR A 386 -14.70 -7.22 0.68
C THR A 386 -14.89 -8.62 0.08
N LEU A 387 -15.92 -9.35 0.52
CA LEU A 387 -16.20 -10.73 0.12
C LEU A 387 -16.24 -10.95 -1.40
N PRO A 388 -16.95 -10.13 -2.21
CA PRO A 388 -17.00 -10.37 -3.66
C PRO A 388 -15.61 -10.29 -4.30
N LEU A 389 -14.78 -9.38 -3.80
CA LEU A 389 -13.44 -9.15 -4.30
C LEU A 389 -12.47 -10.25 -3.84
N LEU A 390 -12.65 -10.75 -2.61
CA LEU A 390 -11.89 -11.88 -2.09
C LEU A 390 -12.15 -13.16 -2.89
N ILE A 391 -13.41 -13.43 -3.22
CA ILE A 391 -13.80 -14.55 -4.09
C ILE A 391 -13.18 -14.39 -5.49
N TYR A 392 -13.27 -13.19 -6.07
CA TYR A 392 -12.76 -12.92 -7.41
C TYR A 392 -11.23 -13.12 -7.55
N TYR A 393 -10.44 -12.54 -6.62
CA TYR A 393 -8.97 -12.58 -6.72
C TYR A 393 -8.33 -13.80 -6.06
N PHE A 394 -8.89 -14.30 -4.95
CA PHE A 394 -8.26 -15.36 -4.16
C PHE A 394 -9.03 -16.69 -4.21
N GLY A 395 -10.24 -16.72 -4.77
CA GLY A 395 -11.01 -17.96 -4.95
C GLY A 395 -11.45 -18.63 -3.65
N ARG A 396 -11.33 -17.97 -2.50
CA ARG A 396 -11.59 -18.57 -1.18
C ARG A 396 -12.15 -17.59 -0.18
N VAL A 397 -12.89 -18.12 0.78
CA VAL A 397 -13.47 -17.37 1.90
C VAL A 397 -13.23 -18.12 3.20
N SER A 398 -12.68 -17.43 4.20
CA SER A 398 -12.53 -17.99 5.53
C SER A 398 -13.76 -17.67 6.38
N ILE A 399 -14.48 -18.71 6.82
CA ILE A 399 -15.67 -18.59 7.68
C ILE A 399 -15.25 -18.26 9.12
N ILE A 400 -14.09 -18.76 9.54
CA ILE A 400 -13.58 -18.64 10.91
C ILE A 400 -12.93 -17.27 11.16
N ALA A 401 -12.65 -16.52 10.09
CA ALA A 401 -11.98 -15.22 10.16
C ALA A 401 -12.54 -14.22 11.19
N PRO A 402 -13.87 -14.05 11.40
CA PRO A 402 -14.38 -13.17 12.46
C PRO A 402 -13.86 -13.54 13.86
N LEU A 403 -13.84 -14.83 14.18
CA LEU A 403 -13.42 -15.33 15.49
C LEU A 403 -11.90 -15.22 15.66
N THR A 404 -11.14 -15.62 14.63
CA THR A 404 -9.68 -15.51 14.64
C THR A 404 -9.24 -14.04 14.70
N ASN A 405 -9.90 -13.15 13.95
CA ASN A 405 -9.61 -11.71 14.00
C ASN A 405 -9.92 -11.09 15.36
N LEU A 406 -11.01 -11.48 16.02
CA LEU A 406 -11.31 -10.99 17.36
C LEU A 406 -10.17 -11.27 18.33
N LEU A 407 -9.61 -12.49 18.31
CA LEU A 407 -8.53 -12.90 19.20
C LEU A 407 -7.19 -12.24 18.88
N ILE A 408 -6.88 -12.08 17.60
CA ILE A 408 -5.57 -11.55 17.16
C ILE A 408 -5.57 -10.01 17.13
N VAL A 409 -6.61 -9.38 16.57
CA VAL A 409 -6.66 -7.91 16.44
C VAL A 409 -6.74 -7.23 17.81
N SER A 410 -7.28 -7.88 18.83
CA SER A 410 -7.23 -7.36 20.21
C SER A 410 -5.82 -7.30 20.77
N ILE A 411 -4.91 -8.20 20.39
CA ILE A 411 -3.53 -8.21 20.91
C ILE A 411 -2.55 -7.40 20.05
N LEU A 412 -2.87 -7.20 18.77
CA LEU A 412 -1.99 -6.53 17.80
C LEU A 412 -1.58 -5.11 18.23
N PRO A 413 -2.47 -4.26 18.81
CA PRO A 413 -2.05 -2.96 19.30
C PRO A 413 -0.94 -3.02 20.35
N PHE A 414 -1.02 -3.98 21.28
CA PHE A 414 0.01 -4.16 22.30
C PHE A 414 1.34 -4.58 21.66
N LEU A 415 1.31 -5.50 20.70
CA LEU A 415 2.49 -5.90 19.93
C LEU A 415 3.13 -4.70 19.22
N THR A 416 2.31 -3.87 18.55
CA THR A 416 2.82 -2.70 17.83
C THR A 416 3.42 -1.66 18.77
N ILE A 417 2.69 -1.25 19.82
CA ILE A 417 3.17 -0.26 20.81
C ILE A 417 4.47 -0.75 21.44
N TYR A 418 4.47 -1.97 21.99
CA TYR A 418 5.64 -2.52 22.66
C TYR A 418 6.80 -2.73 21.69
N GLY A 419 6.52 -3.24 20.49
CA GLY A 419 7.52 -3.41 19.44
C GLY A 419 8.25 -2.13 19.08
N PHE A 420 7.53 -1.02 18.90
CA PHE A 420 8.17 0.29 18.65
C PHE A 420 9.02 0.76 19.82
N ILE A 421 8.59 0.52 21.07
CA ILE A 421 9.36 0.87 22.26
C ILE A 421 10.67 0.06 22.29
N VAL A 422 10.62 -1.25 22.10
CA VAL A 422 11.80 -2.13 22.12
C VAL A 422 12.77 -1.78 21.00
N LEU A 423 12.28 -1.55 19.78
CA LEU A 423 13.13 -1.14 18.66
C LEU A 423 13.78 0.23 18.91
N SER A 424 13.05 1.17 19.52
CA SER A 424 13.60 2.48 19.89
C SER A 424 14.67 2.38 20.98
N ILE A 425 14.46 1.53 21.99
CA ILE A 425 15.44 1.27 23.05
C ILE A 425 16.68 0.62 22.45
N ASN A 426 16.54 -0.35 21.55
CA ASN A 426 17.66 -1.02 20.92
C ASN A 426 18.56 -0.08 20.11
N LEU A 427 18.01 0.98 19.51
CA LEU A 427 18.80 2.00 18.82
C LEU A 427 19.72 2.78 19.78
N ILE A 428 19.39 2.84 21.08
CA ILE A 428 20.14 3.56 22.10
C ILE A 428 21.02 2.60 22.94
N PHE A 429 20.49 1.43 23.30
CA PHE A 429 21.11 0.43 24.18
C PHE A 429 21.08 -0.97 23.54
N PHE A 430 22.08 -1.29 22.72
CA PHE A 430 22.14 -2.55 21.98
C PHE A 430 22.23 -3.80 22.88
N SER A 431 22.95 -3.73 24.02
CA SER A 431 23.22 -4.91 24.85
C SER A 431 22.08 -5.32 25.78
N LEU A 432 21.19 -4.40 26.17
CA LEU A 432 20.07 -4.69 27.08
C LEU A 432 18.77 -5.08 26.35
N SER A 433 18.71 -4.90 25.03
CA SER A 433 17.48 -5.03 24.26
C SER A 433 16.96 -6.47 24.17
N ALA A 434 17.84 -7.48 24.24
CA ALA A 434 17.49 -8.90 24.11
C ALA A 434 16.40 -9.35 25.08
N TYR A 435 16.47 -8.92 26.35
CA TYR A 435 15.47 -9.26 27.37
C TYR A 435 14.08 -8.68 27.04
N PHE A 436 14.04 -7.52 26.37
CA PHE A 436 12.80 -6.87 25.97
C PHE A 436 12.15 -7.54 24.74
N PHE A 437 12.84 -8.43 24.03
CA PHE A 437 12.21 -9.21 22.95
C PHE A 437 11.36 -10.38 23.46
N TRP A 438 11.50 -10.79 24.72
CA TRP A 438 10.77 -11.95 25.25
C TRP A 438 9.24 -11.76 25.25
N PRO A 439 8.67 -10.60 25.66
CA PRO A 439 7.23 -10.39 25.54
C PRO A 439 6.75 -10.31 24.09
N ILE A 440 7.58 -9.81 23.17
CA ILE A 440 7.29 -9.81 21.73
C ILE A 440 7.17 -11.25 21.24
N TRP A 441 8.13 -12.11 21.60
CA TRP A 441 8.11 -13.53 21.28
C TRP A 441 6.84 -14.23 21.80
N LEU A 442 6.44 -13.95 23.04
CA LEU A 442 5.24 -14.54 23.64
C LEU A 442 3.98 -14.15 22.86
N ILE A 443 3.81 -12.86 22.56
CA ILE A 443 2.65 -12.38 21.79
C ILE A 443 2.62 -12.99 20.38
N LEU A 444 3.77 -13.03 19.69
CA LEU A 444 3.85 -13.64 18.36
C LEU A 444 3.56 -15.14 18.39
N SER A 445 4.05 -15.84 19.41
CA SER A 445 3.77 -17.27 19.58
C SER A 445 2.30 -17.52 19.87
N TYR A 446 1.64 -16.66 20.64
CA TYR A 446 0.18 -16.69 20.80
C TYR A 446 -0.54 -16.52 19.46
N ILE A 447 -0.16 -15.52 18.66
CA ILE A 447 -0.76 -15.27 17.33
C ILE A 447 -0.62 -16.50 16.43
N ILE A 448 0.60 -17.05 16.32
CA ILE A 448 0.87 -18.24 15.50
C ILE A 448 0.05 -19.42 16.00
N LYS A 449 0.02 -19.66 17.32
CA LYS A 449 -0.70 -20.81 17.88
C LYS A 449 -2.20 -20.72 17.66
N VAL A 450 -2.78 -19.54 17.82
CA VAL A 450 -4.19 -19.28 17.48
C VAL A 450 -4.44 -19.63 16.02
N ILE A 451 -3.60 -19.15 15.10
CA ILE A 451 -3.75 -19.44 13.67
C ILE A 451 -3.64 -20.94 13.39
N GLU A 452 -2.67 -21.64 13.97
CA GLU A 452 -2.51 -23.09 13.81
C GLU A 452 -3.74 -23.86 14.29
N ILE A 453 -4.28 -23.50 15.47
CA ILE A 453 -5.48 -24.15 16.02
C ILE A 453 -6.70 -23.91 15.13
N PHE A 454 -6.92 -22.68 14.67
CA PHE A 454 -8.08 -22.37 13.84
C PHE A 454 -7.92 -22.89 12.40
N ALA A 455 -6.70 -23.09 11.91
CA ALA A 455 -6.43 -23.68 10.60
C ALA A 455 -6.75 -25.19 10.52
N THR A 456 -6.72 -25.91 11.65
CA THR A 456 -7.05 -27.35 11.68
C THR A 456 -8.54 -27.65 11.77
N LEU A 457 -9.37 -26.64 12.03
CA LEU A 457 -10.82 -26.84 12.15
C LEU A 457 -11.45 -27.16 10.77
N PRO A 458 -12.38 -28.13 10.71
CA PRO A 458 -13.13 -28.41 9.48
C PRO A 458 -13.95 -27.17 9.11
N LEU A 459 -13.99 -26.84 7.81
CA LEU A 459 -14.61 -25.62 7.24
C LEU A 459 -13.89 -24.30 7.58
N ALA A 460 -12.60 -24.33 7.94
CA ALA A 460 -11.81 -23.11 8.11
C ALA A 460 -11.87 -22.17 6.90
N SER A 461 -11.89 -22.73 5.70
CA SER A 461 -12.16 -22.00 4.46
C SER A 461 -13.01 -22.82 3.50
N VAL A 462 -13.79 -22.09 2.69
CA VAL A 462 -14.54 -22.66 1.56
C VAL A 462 -13.88 -22.17 0.28
N TRP A 463 -13.59 -23.13 -0.60
CA TRP A 463 -13.02 -22.91 -1.92
C TRP A 463 -14.15 -22.67 -2.93
N PHE A 464 -13.98 -21.64 -3.75
CA PHE A 464 -14.90 -21.27 -4.83
C PHE A 464 -14.26 -21.43 -6.22
N LYS A 465 -12.96 -21.76 -6.26
CA LYS A 465 -12.18 -22.08 -7.45
C LYS A 465 -11.30 -23.29 -7.18
#